data_AF-F4P7Y7-F1
#
_entry.id   AF-F4P7Y7-F1
#
_cell.length_a   1.000
_cell.length_b   1.000
_cell.length_c   1.000
_cell.angle_alpha   90.00
_cell.angle_beta   90.00
_cell.angle_gamma   90.00
#
_symmetry.space_group_name_H-M   'P 1'
#
loop_
_entity.id
_entity.type
_entity.pdbx_description
1 polymer ?
#
loop_
_entity_poly.entity_id
_entity_poly.type
_entity_poly.pdbx_seq_one_letter_code
_entity_poly.pdbx_strand_id
1 'polypeptide(L)'
;MASFITAILDWLRSLFFKQEMELTLVGLQNSGKTTLVSVIANGQFTEDMIPTVGFNMRKVTKGSVVMKLWDLGGQARFRSMWERYCRGVNAIVYVVDSADHAKISSAKTELHSLLERPLLSGIPVLVLGNKNDLPDALSVEDLIEQLGLKSITNRQVSCYSISAKNSTNIDITIQWLMKHATSK
;
A
#
# COMPACT_ATOMS: atom_id res chain seq x y z
N MET A 1 -36.51 6.87 12.81
CA MET A 1 -36.25 8.17 12.13
C MET A 1 -34.80 8.63 12.24
N ALA A 2 -34.15 8.61 13.42
CA ALA A 2 -32.75 9.04 13.58
C ALA A 2 -31.75 8.32 12.65
N SER A 3 -31.82 7.00 12.53
CA SER A 3 -30.91 6.20 11.68
C SER A 3 -31.01 6.50 10.18
N PHE A 4 -32.18 6.93 9.70
CA PHE A 4 -32.39 7.26 8.29
C PHE A 4 -31.85 8.65 7.95
N ILE A 5 -32.00 9.60 8.88
CA ILE A 5 -31.46 10.96 8.76
C ILE A 5 -29.93 10.94 8.83
N THR A 6 -29.33 10.13 9.71
CA THR A 6 -27.87 9.95 9.76
C THR A 6 -27.35 9.31 8.48
N ALA A 7 -28.03 8.28 7.94
CA ALA A 7 -27.63 7.67 6.67
C ALA A 7 -27.69 8.66 5.50
N ILE A 8 -28.71 9.53 5.45
CA ILE A 8 -28.83 10.57 4.42
C ILE A 8 -27.78 11.68 4.60
N LEU A 9 -27.49 12.08 5.84
CA LEU A 9 -26.44 13.07 6.14
C LEU A 9 -25.04 12.55 5.82
N ASP A 10 -24.76 11.28 6.12
CA ASP A 10 -23.50 10.63 5.78
C ASP A 10 -23.37 10.46 4.27
N TRP A 11 -24.46 10.12 3.58
CA TRP A 11 -24.52 10.11 2.11
C TRP A 11 -24.27 11.49 1.52
N LEU A 12 -24.95 12.54 2.01
CA LEU A 12 -24.73 13.93 1.58
C LEU A 12 -23.30 14.40 1.86
N ARG A 13 -22.75 14.11 3.04
CA ARG A 13 -21.35 14.42 3.35
C ARG A 13 -20.39 13.66 2.44
N SER A 14 -20.67 12.41 2.11
CA SER A 14 -19.86 11.64 1.16
C SER A 14 -19.88 12.19 -0.27
N LEU A 15 -20.97 12.87 -0.64
CA LEU A 15 -21.12 13.57 -1.92
C LEU A 15 -20.37 14.91 -1.94
N PHE A 16 -20.39 15.67 -0.84
CA PHE A 16 -19.81 17.01 -0.76
C PHE A 16 -18.36 17.07 -0.25
N PHE A 17 -17.91 16.08 0.54
CA PHE A 17 -16.56 16.04 1.13
C PHE A 17 -15.87 14.73 0.77
N LYS A 18 -15.35 14.67 -0.46
CA LYS A 18 -14.44 13.59 -0.86
C LYS A 18 -13.07 13.85 -0.28
N GLN A 19 -12.58 12.88 0.50
CA GLN A 19 -11.28 12.94 1.11
C GLN A 19 -10.26 12.31 0.17
N GLU A 20 -9.25 13.06 -0.25
CA GLU A 20 -8.18 12.52 -1.08
C GLU A 20 -7.03 12.01 -0.22
N MET A 21 -6.56 10.80 -0.53
CA MET A 21 -5.35 10.22 0.03
C MET A 21 -4.41 9.76 -1.08
N GLU A 22 -3.11 9.97 -0.87
CA GLU A 22 -2.06 9.53 -1.78
C GLU A 22 -1.27 8.41 -1.13
N LEU A 23 -1.01 7.37 -1.91
CA LEU A 23 -0.39 6.13 -1.48
C LEU A 23 0.63 5.69 -2.52
N THR A 24 1.75 5.15 -2.06
CA THR A 24 2.73 4.50 -2.95
C THR A 24 2.79 3.02 -2.69
N LEU A 25 2.78 2.25 -3.77
CA LEU A 25 3.03 0.81 -3.74
C LEU A 25 4.45 0.57 -4.24
N VAL A 26 5.27 0.05 -3.34
CA VAL A 26 6.70 -0.23 -3.57
C VAL A 26 7.05 -1.64 -3.13
N GLY A 27 8.20 -2.13 -3.57
CA GLY A 27 8.64 -3.50 -3.33
C GLY A 27 9.25 -4.13 -4.57
N LEU A 28 9.87 -5.30 -4.38
CA LEU A 28 10.63 -5.97 -5.45
C LEU A 28 9.76 -6.35 -6.65
N GLN A 29 10.39 -6.55 -7.81
CA GLN A 29 9.68 -7.04 -9.00
C GLN A 29 9.03 -8.39 -8.68
N ASN A 30 7.84 -8.64 -9.26
CA ASN A 30 7.05 -9.85 -9.07
C ASN A 30 6.40 -10.02 -7.69
N SER A 31 6.46 -9.02 -6.79
CA SER A 31 5.76 -9.08 -5.50
C SER A 31 4.23 -9.00 -5.59
N GLY A 32 3.69 -8.61 -6.76
CA GLY A 32 2.25 -8.53 -7.02
C GLY A 32 1.61 -7.16 -6.81
N LYS A 33 2.39 -6.08 -6.81
CA LYS A 33 1.90 -4.68 -6.72
C LYS A 33 0.79 -4.36 -7.73
N THR A 34 1.04 -4.55 -9.01
CA THR A 34 0.07 -4.26 -10.08
C THR A 34 -1.22 -5.07 -9.93
N THR A 35 -1.11 -6.34 -9.52
CA THR A 35 -2.26 -7.20 -9.21
C THR A 35 -3.04 -6.66 -8.01
N LEU A 36 -2.35 -6.27 -6.94
CA LEU A 36 -2.96 -5.69 -5.75
C LEU A 36 -3.72 -4.40 -6.08
N VAL A 37 -3.15 -3.50 -6.89
CA VAL A 37 -3.86 -2.28 -7.33
C VAL A 37 -5.14 -2.66 -8.08
N SER A 38 -5.07 -3.63 -9.00
CA SER A 38 -6.23 -4.09 -9.77
C SER A 38 -7.36 -4.62 -8.87
N VAL A 39 -6.98 -5.39 -7.84
CA VAL A 39 -7.93 -5.99 -6.88
C VAL A 39 -8.54 -4.92 -5.98
N ILE A 40 -7.74 -3.98 -5.45
CA ILE A 40 -8.25 -2.86 -4.65
C ILE A 40 -9.23 -2.00 -5.49
N ALA A 41 -8.95 -1.83 -6.77
CA ALA A 41 -9.82 -1.12 -7.68
C ALA A 41 -11.13 -1.86 -8.03
N ASN A 42 -11.30 -3.13 -7.66
CA ASN A 42 -12.41 -3.99 -8.12
C ASN A 42 -12.61 -3.95 -9.65
N GLY A 43 -11.54 -3.73 -10.43
CA GLY A 43 -11.63 -3.50 -11.87
C GLY A 43 -12.26 -2.17 -12.31
N GLN A 44 -12.68 -1.30 -11.38
CA GLN A 44 -13.16 0.06 -11.65
C GLN A 44 -12.08 1.08 -11.24
N PHE A 45 -11.20 1.43 -12.17
CA PHE A 45 -10.24 2.51 -11.99
C PHE A 45 -10.22 3.42 -13.21
N THR A 46 -9.99 4.72 -12.97
CA THR A 46 -9.53 5.61 -14.03
C THR A 46 -8.01 5.56 -14.05
N GLU A 47 -7.46 5.07 -15.16
CA GLU A 47 -6.03 5.07 -15.42
C GLU A 47 -5.63 6.45 -15.93
N ASP A 48 -5.22 7.32 -15.00
CA ASP A 48 -4.59 8.59 -15.36
C ASP A 48 -3.08 8.32 -15.55
N MET A 49 -2.67 8.04 -16.78
CA MET A 49 -1.25 7.97 -17.13
C MET A 49 -0.66 9.38 -17.08
N ILE A 50 0.04 9.71 -16.00
CA ILE A 50 0.82 10.94 -15.94
C ILE A 50 2.10 10.72 -16.80
N PRO A 51 2.38 11.53 -17.85
CA PRO A 51 3.29 11.17 -18.94
C PRO A 51 4.80 11.10 -18.61
N THR A 52 5.19 11.17 -17.34
CA THR A 52 6.61 11.32 -16.96
C THR A 52 7.19 10.02 -16.40
N VAL A 53 7.48 9.10 -17.33
CA VAL A 53 8.41 7.95 -17.22
C VAL A 53 8.06 6.87 -16.17
N GLY A 54 7.57 5.73 -16.66
CA GLY A 54 7.79 4.40 -16.07
C GLY A 54 6.91 3.97 -14.88
N PHE A 55 5.97 4.80 -14.44
CA PHE A 55 5.09 4.51 -13.31
C PHE A 55 3.64 4.82 -13.62
N ASN A 56 2.74 3.97 -13.12
CA ASN A 56 1.31 4.12 -13.34
C ASN A 56 0.65 4.64 -12.06
N MET A 57 -0.05 5.77 -12.15
CA MET A 57 -0.96 6.21 -11.10
C MET A 57 -2.34 5.64 -11.41
N ARG A 58 -2.97 5.01 -10.42
CA ARG A 58 -4.37 4.59 -10.51
C ARG A 58 -5.20 5.27 -9.43
N LYS A 59 -6.32 5.85 -9.83
CA LYS A 59 -7.27 6.48 -8.92
C LYS A 59 -8.39 5.49 -8.59
N VAL A 60 -8.57 5.19 -7.31
CA VAL A 60 -9.63 4.30 -6.81
C VAL A 60 -10.48 5.06 -5.82
N THR A 61 -11.79 5.07 -6.03
CA THR A 61 -12.75 5.68 -5.09
C THR A 61 -13.42 4.58 -4.28
N LYS A 62 -13.32 4.65 -2.95
CA LYS A 62 -14.01 3.76 -2.00
C LYS A 62 -14.76 4.63 -0.99
N GLY A 63 -16.08 4.59 -1.03
CA GLY A 63 -16.92 5.48 -0.21
C GLY A 63 -16.62 6.95 -0.51
N SER A 64 -16.34 7.74 0.52
CA SER A 64 -15.94 9.15 0.42
C SER A 64 -14.43 9.34 0.19
N VAL A 65 -13.64 8.27 0.14
CA VAL A 65 -12.18 8.36 0.03
C VAL A 65 -11.72 8.09 -1.40
N VAL A 66 -10.86 8.95 -1.90
CA VAL A 66 -10.22 8.88 -3.20
C VAL A 66 -8.75 8.52 -2.97
N MET A 67 -8.37 7.29 -3.30
CA MET A 67 -7.00 6.77 -3.21
C MET A 67 -6.27 6.98 -4.54
N LYS A 68 -5.19 7.76 -4.53
CA LYS A 68 -4.21 7.80 -5.63
C LYS A 68 -3.09 6.81 -5.34
N LEU A 69 -3.06 5.71 -6.08
CA LEU A 69 -2.11 4.61 -5.91
C LEU A 69 -1.02 4.72 -6.98
N TRP A 70 0.21 4.94 -6.54
CA TRP A 70 1.38 4.91 -7.43
C TRP A 70 1.98 3.49 -7.47
N ASP A 71 1.85 2.79 -8.60
CA ASP A 71 2.49 1.49 -8.83
C ASP A 71 3.92 1.70 -9.35
N LEU A 72 4.90 1.51 -8.46
CA LEU A 72 6.30 1.69 -8.81
C LEU A 72 6.96 0.40 -9.31
N GLY A 73 7.71 0.50 -10.40
CA GLY A 73 8.55 -0.59 -10.90
C GLY A 73 9.52 -1.12 -9.85
N GLY A 74 9.55 -2.45 -9.69
CA GLY A 74 10.37 -3.13 -8.67
C GLY A 74 11.79 -3.51 -9.09
N GLN A 75 12.16 -3.27 -10.35
CA GLN A 75 13.51 -3.50 -10.87
C GLN A 75 14.50 -2.52 -10.23
N ALA A 76 15.75 -2.96 -10.02
CA ALA A 76 16.80 -2.16 -9.38
C ALA A 76 16.95 -0.76 -10.01
N ARG A 77 16.90 -0.68 -11.35
CA ARG A 77 17.00 0.59 -12.10
C ARG A 77 15.94 1.65 -11.76
N PHE A 78 14.81 1.24 -11.20
CA PHE A 78 13.70 2.15 -10.86
C PHE A 78 13.65 2.51 -9.38
N ARG A 79 14.45 1.85 -8.51
CA ARG A 79 14.38 2.04 -7.05
C ARG A 79 14.84 3.41 -6.59
N SER A 80 15.74 4.05 -7.33
CA SER A 80 16.16 5.44 -7.07
C SER A 80 15.00 6.44 -7.11
N MET A 81 13.91 6.11 -7.82
CA MET A 81 12.74 6.96 -7.93
C MET A 81 11.73 6.74 -6.79
N TRP A 82 11.85 5.65 -6.02
CA TRP A 82 10.91 5.37 -4.92
C TRP A 82 10.84 6.50 -3.92
N GLU A 83 12.00 7.07 -3.54
CA GLU A 83 12.07 8.23 -2.63
C GLU A 83 11.25 9.42 -3.15
N ARG A 84 11.37 9.73 -4.44
CA ARG A 84 10.69 10.86 -5.06
C ARG A 84 9.17 10.71 -5.02
N TYR A 85 8.66 9.51 -5.28
CA TYR A 85 7.22 9.24 -5.33
C TYR A 85 6.62 8.97 -3.96
N CYS A 86 7.41 8.52 -2.97
CA CYS A 86 6.94 8.33 -1.59
C CYS A 86 6.86 9.64 -0.80
N ARG A 87 7.40 10.75 -1.30
CA ARG A 87 7.38 12.02 -0.57
C ARG A 87 5.96 12.58 -0.47
N GLY A 88 5.53 12.90 0.75
CA GLY A 88 4.26 13.58 1.01
C GLY A 88 3.01 12.69 0.90
N VAL A 89 3.18 11.37 0.72
CA VAL A 89 2.05 10.42 0.74
C VAL A 89 1.54 10.17 2.14
N ASN A 90 0.27 9.77 2.25
CA ASN A 90 -0.36 9.43 3.53
C ASN A 90 0.17 8.13 4.11
N ALA A 91 0.53 7.15 3.27
CA ALA A 91 1.16 5.91 3.69
C ALA A 91 1.97 5.25 2.56
N ILE A 92 2.99 4.51 2.94
CA ILE A 92 3.77 3.64 2.03
C ILE A 92 3.27 2.21 2.19
N VAL A 93 2.90 1.58 1.08
CA VAL A 93 2.53 0.17 1.02
C VAL A 93 3.70 -0.62 0.44
N TYR A 94 4.38 -1.39 1.28
CA TYR A 94 5.54 -2.20 0.90
C TYR A 94 5.12 -3.65 0.66
N VAL A 95 5.09 -4.09 -0.60
CA VAL A 95 4.60 -5.41 -1.00
C VAL A 95 5.76 -6.39 -1.17
N VAL A 96 5.70 -7.49 -0.43
CA VAL A 96 6.67 -8.59 -0.44
C VAL A 96 6.01 -9.85 -0.99
N ASP A 97 6.75 -10.65 -1.76
CA ASP A 97 6.33 -12.00 -2.11
C ASP A 97 6.67 -12.93 -0.93
N SER A 98 5.66 -13.34 -0.16
CA SER A 98 5.86 -14.18 1.02
C SER A 98 6.37 -15.58 0.70
N ALA A 99 6.22 -16.06 -0.54
CA ALA A 99 6.66 -17.39 -0.95
C ALA A 99 8.06 -17.39 -1.57
N ASP A 100 8.63 -16.20 -1.85
CA ASP A 100 9.96 -16.06 -2.47
C ASP A 100 11.03 -15.76 -1.42
N HIS A 101 11.38 -16.79 -0.64
CA HIS A 101 12.37 -16.75 0.45
C HIS A 101 13.73 -16.17 0.00
N ALA A 102 14.16 -16.48 -1.22
CA ALA A 102 15.44 -16.02 -1.76
C ALA A 102 15.52 -14.48 -1.88
N LYS A 103 14.36 -13.81 -2.04
CA LYS A 103 14.28 -12.36 -2.19
C LYS A 103 14.01 -11.62 -0.88
N ILE A 104 13.72 -12.29 0.22
CA ILE A 104 13.40 -11.64 1.51
C ILE A 104 14.56 -10.78 2.00
N SER A 105 15.80 -11.27 1.92
CA SER A 105 16.97 -10.47 2.30
C SER A 105 17.11 -9.21 1.45
N SER A 106 16.81 -9.29 0.15
CA SER A 106 16.86 -8.13 -0.74
C SER A 106 15.71 -7.15 -0.44
N ALA A 107 14.52 -7.68 -0.13
CA ALA A 107 13.36 -6.87 0.25
C ALA A 107 13.63 -6.11 1.55
N LYS A 108 14.24 -6.76 2.54
CA LYS A 108 14.72 -6.12 3.77
C LYS A 108 15.64 -4.94 3.46
N THR A 109 16.73 -5.17 2.72
CA THR A 109 17.70 -4.11 2.42
C THR A 109 17.06 -2.90 1.74
N GLU A 110 16.19 -3.15 0.76
CA GLU A 110 15.49 -2.07 0.04
C GLU A 110 14.44 -1.35 0.90
N LEU A 111 13.75 -2.07 1.79
CA LEU A 111 12.83 -1.48 2.76
C LEU A 111 13.59 -0.52 3.69
N HIS A 112 14.66 -0.98 4.35
CA HIS A 112 15.41 -0.14 5.29
C HIS A 112 16.07 1.04 4.58
N SER A 113 16.69 0.83 3.41
CA SER A 113 17.27 1.91 2.59
C SER A 113 16.26 3.00 2.17
N LEU A 114 14.99 2.60 1.94
CA LEU A 114 13.91 3.54 1.67
C LEU A 114 13.49 4.30 2.96
N LEU A 115 13.37 3.61 4.08
CA LEU A 115 12.89 4.21 5.33
C LEU A 115 13.94 5.05 6.07
N GLU A 116 15.22 4.90 5.72
CA GLU A 116 16.32 5.77 6.16
C GLU A 116 16.28 7.15 5.50
N ARG A 117 15.51 7.33 4.41
CA ARG A 117 15.41 8.61 3.71
C ARG A 117 14.77 9.68 4.60
N PRO A 118 15.46 10.80 4.91
CA PRO A 118 14.94 11.84 5.79
C PRO A 118 13.61 12.43 5.31
N LEU A 119 13.44 12.54 3.99
CA LEU A 119 12.22 13.08 3.36
C LEU A 119 10.98 12.20 3.58
N LEU A 120 11.17 10.94 4.00
CA LEU A 120 10.10 9.99 4.26
C LEU A 120 9.88 9.75 5.75
N SER A 121 10.52 10.54 6.62
CA SER A 121 10.39 10.39 8.07
C SER A 121 8.93 10.53 8.52
N GLY A 122 8.51 9.70 9.49
CA GLY A 122 7.17 9.72 10.06
C GLY A 122 6.05 9.14 9.19
N ILE A 123 6.26 8.96 7.88
CA ILE A 123 5.23 8.38 6.99
C ILE A 123 4.96 6.93 7.43
N PRO A 124 3.71 6.56 7.74
CA PRO A 124 3.36 5.21 8.18
C PRO A 124 3.54 4.20 7.05
N VAL A 125 3.93 2.97 7.43
CA VAL A 125 4.26 1.89 6.49
C VAL A 125 3.36 0.69 6.75
N LEU A 126 2.71 0.21 5.69
CA LEU A 126 2.01 -1.06 5.68
C LEU A 126 2.79 -2.07 4.85
N VAL A 127 3.36 -3.08 5.52
CA VAL A 127 4.01 -4.21 4.88
C VAL A 127 2.98 -5.28 4.55
N LEU A 128 2.90 -5.67 3.29
CA LEU A 128 1.99 -6.71 2.82
C LEU A 128 2.79 -7.90 2.33
N GLY A 129 2.76 -8.99 3.10
CA GLY A 129 3.21 -10.30 2.67
C GLY A 129 2.18 -10.90 1.72
N ASN A 130 2.39 -10.74 0.43
CA ASN A 130 1.46 -11.20 -0.61
C ASN A 130 1.76 -12.64 -1.03
N LYS A 131 0.79 -13.25 -1.73
CA LYS A 131 0.82 -14.64 -2.20
C LYS A 131 0.75 -15.67 -1.08
N ASN A 132 -0.01 -15.39 -0.03
CA ASN A 132 -0.28 -16.36 1.03
C ASN A 132 -1.13 -17.58 0.60
N ASP A 133 -1.60 -17.58 -0.66
CA ASP A 133 -2.23 -18.74 -1.29
C ASP A 133 -1.22 -19.83 -1.70
N LEU A 134 0.08 -19.54 -1.65
CA LEU A 134 1.14 -20.50 -1.94
C LEU A 134 1.55 -21.25 -0.67
N PRO A 135 1.88 -22.56 -0.77
CA PRO A 135 2.15 -23.42 0.40
C PRO A 135 3.37 -22.98 1.21
N ASP A 136 4.36 -22.37 0.55
CA ASP A 136 5.61 -21.93 1.19
C ASP A 136 5.58 -20.47 1.64
N ALA A 137 4.40 -19.85 1.74
CA ALA A 137 4.29 -18.46 2.14
C ALA A 137 4.65 -18.25 3.62
N LEU A 138 5.52 -17.29 3.89
CA LEU A 138 5.89 -16.88 5.24
C LEU A 138 4.67 -16.41 6.07
N SER A 139 4.70 -16.74 7.35
CA SER A 139 3.76 -16.20 8.34
C SER A 139 4.01 -14.70 8.56
N VAL A 140 3.07 -14.02 9.22
CA VAL A 140 3.24 -12.59 9.57
C VAL A 140 4.39 -12.43 10.56
N GLU A 141 4.53 -13.36 11.50
CA GLU A 141 5.58 -13.40 12.50
C GLU A 141 6.96 -13.54 11.83
N ASP A 142 7.09 -14.45 10.87
CA ASP A 142 8.35 -14.65 10.13
C ASP A 142 8.69 -13.43 9.29
N LEU A 143 7.71 -12.79 8.65
CA LEU A 143 7.93 -11.55 7.90
C LEU A 143 8.42 -10.42 8.81
N ILE A 144 7.81 -10.27 9.98
CA ILE A 144 8.22 -9.26 10.98
C ILE A 144 9.68 -9.48 11.39
N GLU A 145 10.07 -10.73 11.64
CA GLU A 145 11.43 -11.09 12.03
C GLU A 145 12.43 -10.90 10.88
N GLN A 146 12.18 -11.54 9.74
CA GLN A 146 13.13 -11.56 8.63
C GLN A 146 13.33 -10.17 8.01
N LEU A 147 12.28 -9.37 7.88
CA LEU A 147 12.37 -7.98 7.42
C LEU A 147 12.86 -7.03 8.52
N GLY A 148 13.01 -7.50 9.76
CA GLY A 148 13.47 -6.68 10.88
C GLY A 148 12.54 -5.52 11.19
N LEU A 149 11.22 -5.72 11.12
CA LEU A 149 10.26 -4.62 11.26
C LEU A 149 10.27 -4.01 12.66
N LYS A 150 10.64 -4.80 13.68
CA LYS A 150 10.76 -4.35 15.08
C LYS A 150 11.86 -3.29 15.29
N SER A 151 12.86 -3.20 14.40
CA SER A 151 13.91 -2.18 14.52
C SER A 151 13.48 -0.80 14.00
N ILE A 152 12.33 -0.71 13.32
CA ILE A 152 11.79 0.53 12.77
C ILE A 152 10.92 1.17 13.85
N THR A 153 11.46 2.17 14.55
CA THR A 153 10.78 2.81 15.70
C THR A 153 10.34 4.25 15.45
N ASN A 154 10.78 4.87 14.35
CA ASN A 154 10.54 6.28 14.03
C ASN A 154 9.23 6.55 13.26
N ARG A 155 8.38 5.53 13.09
CA ARG A 155 7.12 5.58 12.33
C ARG A 155 6.23 4.42 12.74
N GLN A 156 4.94 4.53 12.44
CA GLN A 156 4.03 3.39 12.57
C GLN A 156 4.33 2.37 11.47
N VAL A 157 4.47 1.10 11.86
CA VAL A 157 4.61 -0.03 10.94
C VAL A 157 3.53 -1.05 11.26
N SER A 158 2.86 -1.56 10.23
CA SER A 158 1.90 -2.68 10.34
C SER A 158 2.25 -3.73 9.29
N CYS A 159 2.00 -5.00 9.58
CA CYS A 159 2.29 -6.10 8.68
C CYS A 159 1.08 -7.04 8.58
N TYR A 160 0.63 -7.33 7.36
CA TYR A 160 -0.44 -8.27 7.08
C TYR A 160 -0.01 -9.31 6.05
N SER A 161 -0.57 -10.51 6.16
CA SER A 161 -0.50 -11.58 5.16
C SER A 161 -1.74 -11.50 4.27
N ILE A 162 -1.56 -11.45 2.95
CA ILE A 162 -2.64 -11.29 1.97
C ILE A 162 -2.46 -12.22 0.77
N SER A 163 -3.55 -12.42 0.02
CA SER A 163 -3.47 -12.90 -1.36
C SER A 163 -4.25 -11.97 -2.26
N ALA A 164 -3.54 -11.24 -3.12
CA ALA A 164 -4.17 -10.48 -4.18
C ALA A 164 -4.92 -11.39 -5.17
N LYS A 165 -4.44 -12.61 -5.40
CA LYS A 165 -5.08 -13.58 -6.32
C LYS A 165 -6.45 -14.03 -5.80
N ASN A 166 -6.53 -14.36 -4.51
CA ASN A 166 -7.75 -14.88 -3.88
C ASN A 166 -8.56 -13.80 -3.15
N SER A 167 -8.14 -12.53 -3.22
CA SER A 167 -8.71 -11.41 -2.46
C SER A 167 -8.73 -11.63 -0.93
N THR A 168 -7.80 -12.41 -0.39
CA THR A 168 -7.70 -12.68 1.05
C THR A 168 -7.09 -11.47 1.78
N ASN A 169 -7.75 -11.01 2.85
CA ASN A 169 -7.32 -9.90 3.73
C ASN A 169 -7.17 -8.53 3.02
N ILE A 170 -7.79 -8.35 1.85
CA ILE A 170 -7.79 -7.07 1.13
C ILE A 170 -8.71 -6.05 1.82
N ASP A 171 -9.79 -6.51 2.44
CA ASP A 171 -10.73 -5.72 3.23
C ASP A 171 -10.04 -5.04 4.42
N ILE A 172 -9.30 -5.80 5.25
CA ILE A 172 -8.56 -5.24 6.39
C ILE A 172 -7.44 -4.31 5.94
N THR A 173 -6.84 -4.58 4.77
CA THR A 173 -5.84 -3.71 4.14
C THR A 173 -6.47 -2.36 3.78
N ILE A 174 -7.62 -2.35 3.11
CA ILE A 174 -8.34 -1.12 2.76
C ILE A 174 -8.79 -0.37 4.02
N GLN A 175 -9.26 -1.06 5.05
CA GLN A 175 -9.64 -0.44 6.32
C GLN A 175 -8.45 0.27 6.98
N TRP A 176 -7.28 -0.36 7.01
CA TRP A 176 -6.06 0.27 7.52
C TRP A 176 -5.71 1.52 6.71
N LEU A 177 -5.77 1.46 5.38
CA LEU A 177 -5.48 2.60 4.52
C LEU A 177 -6.45 3.77 4.75
N MET A 178 -7.75 3.49 4.84
CA MET A 178 -8.76 4.51 5.08
C MET A 178 -8.59 5.21 6.44
N LYS A 179 -8.13 4.50 7.47
CA LYS A 179 -7.82 5.10 8.78
C LYS A 179 -6.73 6.17 8.70
N HIS A 180 -5.79 6.04 7.76
CA HIS A 180 -4.68 6.99 7.57
C HIS A 180 -4.99 8.06 6.52
N ALA A 181 -6.16 8.04 5.89
CA ALA A 181 -6.56 9.06 4.94
C ALA A 181 -6.68 10.45 5.61
N THR A 182 -7.02 10.52 6.90
CA THR A 182 -7.37 11.77 7.62
C THR A 182 -6.18 12.47 8.25
N SER A 183 -5.01 11.82 8.35
CA SER A 183 -3.80 12.44 8.87
C SER A 183 -3.19 13.35 7.81
N LYS A 184 -3.47 14.65 7.89
CA LYS A 184 -2.61 15.71 7.38
C LYS A 184 -2.22 16.63 8.52
#